data_AF-A0A359MZ31-F1
#
_entry.id   AF-A0A359MZ31-F1
#
_cell.length_a   1.000
_cell.length_b   1.000
_cell.length_c   1.000
_cell.angle_alpha   90.00
_cell.angle_beta   90.00
_cell.angle_gamma   90.00
#
_symmetry.space_group_name_H-M   'P 1'
#
loop_
_entity.id
_entity.type
_entity.pdbx_description
1 polymer ?
#
loop_
_entity_poly.entity_id
_entity_poly.type
_entity_poly.pdbx_seq_one_letter_code
_entity_poly.pdbx_strand_id
1 'polypeptide(L)'
;MLSTIHTNSAAETITRILNMGIQAFLLPASINAIIAQRLVRKLCSCKKEIGADKLDPKMQETIKKAMLRIKKDELMSRVGMEKLKNPIFYEPA
;
A
#
# COMPACT_ATOMS: atom_id res chain seq x y z
N MET A 1 -8.17 -10.28 -22.33
CA MET A 1 -8.80 -8.95 -22.36
C MET A 1 -8.25 -8.13 -21.21
N LEU A 2 -7.96 -6.85 -21.42
CA LEU A 2 -7.56 -5.92 -20.37
C LEU A 2 -8.47 -4.69 -20.43
N SER A 3 -8.82 -4.14 -19.27
CA SER A 3 -9.66 -2.95 -19.15
C SER A 3 -9.33 -2.21 -17.85
N THR A 4 -9.88 -1.00 -17.71
CA THR A 4 -9.67 -0.13 -16.54
C THR A 4 -11.01 0.32 -15.97
N ILE A 5 -11.09 0.40 -14.64
CA ILE A 5 -12.26 0.93 -13.93
C ILE A 5 -11.79 1.77 -12.74
N HIS A 6 -12.49 2.86 -12.46
CA HIS A 6 -12.17 3.74 -11.35
C HIS A 6 -12.82 3.24 -10.06
N THR A 7 -12.03 2.58 -9.21
CA THR A 7 -12.39 2.17 -7.84
C THR A 7 -11.24 2.41 -6.87
N ASN A 8 -11.50 2.44 -5.56
CA ASN A 8 -10.46 2.75 -4.57
C ASN A 8 -9.64 1.52 -4.14
N SER A 9 -10.12 0.32 -4.43
CA SER A 9 -9.45 -0.94 -4.14
C SER A 9 -9.84 -2.01 -5.16
N ALA A 10 -9.06 -3.10 -5.19
CA ALA A 10 -9.33 -4.23 -6.07
C ALA A 10 -10.62 -4.97 -5.65
N ALA A 11 -10.90 -5.06 -4.35
CA ALA A 11 -12.13 -5.68 -3.84
C ALA A 11 -13.38 -4.86 -4.20
N GLU A 12 -13.32 -3.53 -4.11
CA GLU A 12 -14.43 -2.64 -4.51
C GLU A 12 -14.81 -2.77 -6.00
N THR A 13 -13.89 -3.23 -6.85
CA THR A 13 -14.18 -3.49 -8.26
C THR A 13 -15.28 -4.53 -8.43
N ILE A 14 -15.33 -5.56 -7.58
CA ILE A 14 -16.39 -6.58 -7.62
C ILE A 14 -17.75 -5.93 -7.36
N THR A 15 -17.88 -5.20 -6.25
CA THR A 15 -19.11 -4.49 -5.90
C THR A 15 -19.50 -3.49 -6.98
N ARG A 16 -18.53 -2.77 -7.57
CA ARG A 16 -18.80 -1.80 -8.64
C ARG A 16 -19.37 -2.47 -9.89
N ILE A 17 -18.83 -3.62 -10.29
CA ILE A 17 -19.30 -4.39 -11.44
C ILE A 17 -20.73 -4.91 -11.20
N LEU A 18 -21.01 -5.43 -10.00
CA LEU A 18 -22.35 -5.87 -9.61
C LEU A 18 -23.36 -4.71 -9.64
N ASN A 19 -22.98 -3.54 -9.13
CA ASN A 19 -23.81 -2.34 -9.16
C ASN A 19 -24.10 -1.83 -10.59
N MET A 20 -23.29 -2.22 -11.57
CA MET A 20 -23.51 -1.93 -12.99
C MET A 20 -24.44 -2.96 -13.68
N GLY A 21 -25.00 -3.91 -12.93
CA GLY A 21 -25.98 -4.89 -13.43
C GLY A 21 -25.39 -6.20 -13.96
N ILE A 22 -24.07 -6.41 -13.81
CA ILE A 22 -23.42 -7.64 -14.24
C ILE A 22 -23.74 -8.76 -13.26
N GLN A 23 -24.17 -9.90 -13.77
CA GLN A 23 -24.59 -11.05 -12.97
C GLN A 23 -23.38 -11.70 -12.26
N ALA A 24 -23.52 -11.96 -10.97
CA ALA A 24 -22.41 -12.42 -10.12
C ALA A 24 -21.75 -13.73 -10.60
N PHE A 25 -22.53 -14.65 -11.17
CA PHE A 25 -22.00 -15.94 -11.63
C PHE A 25 -21.07 -15.82 -12.84
N LEU A 26 -21.07 -14.70 -13.55
CA LEU A 26 -20.17 -14.45 -14.67
C LEU A 26 -18.76 -14.05 -14.20
N LEU A 27 -18.63 -13.52 -12.98
CA LEU A 27 -17.37 -12.96 -12.48
C LEU A 27 -16.24 -13.99 -12.41
N PRO A 28 -16.42 -15.19 -11.81
CA PRO A 28 -15.32 -16.15 -11.68
C PRO A 28 -14.84 -16.71 -13.02
N ALA A 29 -15.74 -16.78 -14.02
CA ALA A 29 -15.42 -17.27 -15.37
C ALA A 29 -14.76 -16.19 -16.26
N SER A 30 -14.99 -14.91 -15.97
CA SER A 30 -14.59 -13.79 -16.85
C SER A 30 -13.39 -12.99 -16.33
N ILE A 31 -13.10 -13.05 -15.04
CA ILE A 31 -12.07 -12.23 -14.40
C ILE A 31 -10.94 -13.12 -13.88
N ASN A 32 -9.74 -12.95 -14.45
CA ASN A 32 -8.54 -13.64 -13.98
C ASN A 32 -7.88 -12.91 -12.79
N ALA A 33 -7.81 -11.59 -12.84
CA ALA A 33 -7.16 -10.77 -11.81
C ALA A 33 -7.68 -9.33 -11.81
N ILE A 34 -7.58 -8.68 -10.65
CA ILE A 34 -7.89 -7.26 -10.47
C ILE A 34 -6.71 -6.60 -9.76
N ILE A 35 -6.23 -5.47 -10.30
CA ILE A 35 -5.11 -4.72 -9.74
C ILE A 35 -5.60 -3.31 -9.38
N ALA A 36 -5.36 -2.90 -8.14
CA ALA A 36 -5.51 -1.52 -7.71
C ALA A 36 -4.13 -0.91 -7.43
N GLN A 37 -3.86 0.25 -8.01
CA GLN A 37 -2.57 0.93 -7.92
C GLN A 37 -2.74 2.38 -7.49
N ARG A 38 -1.75 2.88 -6.73
CA ARG A 38 -1.58 4.29 -6.42
C ARG A 38 -0.15 4.68 -6.73
N LEU A 39 0.04 5.82 -7.39
CA LEU A 39 1.37 6.36 -7.62
C LEU A 39 1.72 7.30 -6.47
N VAL A 40 2.91 7.10 -5.91
CA VAL A 40 3.50 8.01 -4.93
C VAL A 40 4.70 8.69 -5.55
N ARG A 41 4.93 9.95 -5.17
CA ARG A 41 6.08 10.71 -5.69
C ARG A 41 7.38 10.12 -5.15
N LYS A 42 8.39 10.01 -6.00
CA LYS A 42 9.75 9.72 -5.59
C LYS A 42 10.41 11.02 -5.11
N LEU A 43 11.10 10.97 -3.97
CA LEU A 43 11.87 12.12 -3.48
C LEU A 43 13.06 12.41 -4.41
N CYS A 44 13.44 13.69 -4.51
CA CYS A 44 14.63 14.14 -5.24
C CYS A 44 15.92 13.49 -4.69
N SER A 45 17.01 13.60 -5.45
CA SER A 45 18.36 13.33 -4.95
C SER A 45 18.77 14.26 -3.79
N CYS A 46 18.12 15.41 -3.66
CA CYS A 46 18.34 16.41 -2.61
C CYS A 46 17.76 16.04 -1.24
N LYS A 47 17.06 14.91 -1.11
CA LYS A 47 16.41 14.48 0.13
C LYS A 47 17.41 14.36 1.29
N LYS A 48 16.96 14.65 2.50
CA LYS A 48 17.78 14.55 3.73
C LYS A 48 17.33 13.37 4.58
N GLU A 49 18.30 12.70 5.19
CA GLU A 49 18.02 11.63 6.14
C GLU A 49 17.60 12.20 7.49
N ILE A 50 16.51 11.67 8.02
CA ILE A 50 16.00 12.02 9.34
C ILE A 50 15.78 10.74 10.15
N GLY A 51 16.09 10.83 11.45
CA GLY A 51 15.80 9.78 12.42
C GLY A 51 14.31 9.70 12.72
N ALA A 52 13.87 8.54 13.21
CA ALA A 52 12.48 8.30 13.59
C ALA A 52 11.97 9.26 14.68
N ASP A 53 12.88 9.80 15.50
CA ASP A 53 12.63 10.77 16.56
C ASP A 53 12.12 12.13 16.04
N LYS A 54 12.54 12.52 14.83
CA LYS A 54 12.16 13.80 14.20
C LYS A 54 10.88 13.71 13.37
N LEU A 55 10.27 12.53 13.26
CA LEU A 55 9.00 12.37 12.57
C LEU A 55 7.87 13.05 13.34
N ASP A 56 6.90 13.56 12.61
CA ASP A 56 5.65 14.06 13.17
C ASP A 56 5.02 13.00 14.13
N PRO A 57 4.55 13.40 15.34
CA PRO A 57 4.04 12.45 16.32
C PRO A 57 2.91 11.55 15.79
N LYS A 58 2.05 12.08 14.90
CA LYS A 58 0.95 11.31 14.29
C LYS A 58 1.47 10.28 13.29
N MET A 59 2.53 10.62 12.56
CA MET A 59 3.21 9.68 11.67
C MET A 59 3.85 8.54 12.47
N GLN A 60 4.52 8.86 13.59
CA GLN A 60 5.11 7.85 14.47
C GLN A 60 4.05 6.86 14.98
N GLU A 61 2.90 7.36 15.42
CA GLU A 61 1.79 6.53 15.89
C GLU A 61 1.25 5.63 14.77
N THR A 62 1.11 6.17 13.57
CA THR A 62 0.61 5.43 12.40
C THR A 62 1.57 4.30 12.02
N ILE A 63 2.88 4.56 12.02
CA ILE A 63 3.90 3.53 11.75
C ILE A 63 3.85 2.44 12.81
N LYS A 64 3.79 2.79 14.10
CA LYS A 64 3.68 1.82 15.20
C LYS A 64 2.44 0.93 15.03
N LYS A 65 1.29 1.54 14.73
CA LYS A 65 0.04 0.80 14.46
C LYS A 65 0.15 -0.12 13.25
N ALA A 66 0.82 0.33 12.18
CA ALA A 66 1.02 -0.48 10.98
C ALA A 66 1.95 -1.68 11.25
N MET A 67 3.04 -1.48 11.99
CA MET A 67 3.98 -2.56 12.33
C MET A 67 3.34 -3.64 13.20
N LEU A 68 2.43 -3.28 14.10
CA LEU A 68 1.69 -4.24 14.94
C LEU A 68 0.69 -5.11 14.16
N ARG A 69 0.17 -4.60 13.04
CA ARG A 69 -0.82 -5.31 12.21
C ARG A 69 -0.19 -6.35 11.29
N ILE A 70 1.09 -6.20 10.98
CA ILE A 70 1.82 -7.09 10.06
C ILE A 70 2.48 -8.19 10.88
N LYS A 71 2.38 -9.44 10.42
CA LYS A 71 3.10 -10.56 11.05
C LYS A 71 4.60 -10.29 11.02
N LYS A 72 5.29 -10.56 12.13
CA LYS A 72 6.73 -10.29 12.28
C LYS A 72 7.54 -10.93 11.14
N ASP A 73 7.25 -12.17 10.77
CA ASP A 73 7.98 -12.89 9.71
C ASP A 73 7.81 -12.23 8.33
N GLU A 74 6.61 -11.70 8.04
CA GLU A 74 6.33 -10.99 6.80
C GLU A 74 6.99 -9.62 6.76
N LEU A 75 7.02 -8.92 7.89
CA LEU A 75 7.69 -7.64 8.00
C LEU A 75 9.20 -7.79 7.76
N MET A 76 9.78 -8.86 8.32
CA MET A 76 11.19 -9.20 8.20
C MET A 76 11.59 -9.54 6.76
N SER A 77 10.77 -10.31 6.05
CA SER A 77 11.06 -10.68 4.65
C SER A 77 10.96 -9.50 3.69
N ARG A 78 10.04 -8.57 3.92
CA ARG A 78 9.80 -7.42 3.04
C ARG A 78 10.76 -6.25 3.28
N VAL A 79 11.12 -5.98 4.53
CA VAL A 79 11.89 -4.78 4.90
C VAL A 79 13.36 -5.10 5.18
N GLY A 80 13.65 -6.31 5.66
CA GLY A 80 14.98 -6.71 6.14
C GLY A 80 15.24 -6.28 7.58
N MET A 81 15.99 -7.12 8.32
CA MET A 81 16.26 -6.94 9.75
C MET A 81 16.99 -5.63 10.08
N GLU A 82 17.89 -5.19 9.21
CA GLU A 82 18.75 -4.04 9.43
C GLU A 82 17.97 -2.72 9.41
N LYS A 83 17.08 -2.55 8.41
CA LYS A 83 16.20 -1.38 8.30
C LYS A 83 15.13 -1.32 9.38
N LEU A 84 14.76 -2.47 9.96
CA LEU A 84 13.82 -2.53 11.09
C LEU A 84 14.44 -2.12 12.42
N LYS A 85 15.74 -2.40 12.62
CA LYS A 85 16.46 -1.99 13.84
C LYS A 85 16.73 -0.49 13.83
N ASN A 86 17.20 0.05 12.71
CA ASN A 86 17.48 1.47 12.53
C ASN A 86 16.73 2.03 11.32
N PRO A 87 15.44 2.39 11.46
CA PRO A 87 14.66 2.92 10.36
C PRO A 87 15.11 4.35 10.01
N ILE A 88 15.62 4.52 8.80
CA ILE A 88 15.99 5.82 8.23
C ILE A 88 14.81 6.35 7.41
N PHE A 89 14.42 7.58 7.69
CA PHE A 89 13.36 8.29 6.95
C PHE A 89 13.98 9.41 6.12
N TYR A 90 13.23 9.90 5.14
CA TYR A 90 13.69 10.95 4.24
C TYR A 90 12.68 12.09 4.18
N GLU A 91 13.17 13.31 4.32
CA GLU A 91 12.40 14.53 4.07
C GLU A 91 12.76 15.12 2.69
N PRO A 92 11.79 15.70 1.96
CA PRO A 92 12.11 16.58 0.85
C PRO A 92 12.88 17.80 1.40
N ALA A 93 13.96 18.19 0.72
CA ALA A 93 14.71 19.39 1.08
C ALA A 93 13.90 20.67 0.86
#